data_AF-A0A2M7UEK9-F1
#
_entry.id   AF-A0A2M7UEK9-F1
#
_cell.length_a   1.000
_cell.length_b   1.000
_cell.length_c   1.000
_cell.angle_alpha   90.00
_cell.angle_beta   90.00
_cell.angle_gamma   90.00
#
_symmetry.space_group_name_H-M   'P 1'
#
loop_
_entity.id
_entity.type
_entity.pdbx_description
1 polymer ?
#
loop_
_entity_poly.entity_id
_entity_poly.type
_entity_poly.pdbx_seq_one_letter_code
_entity_poly.pdbx_strand_id
1 'polypeptide(L)'
;MMRNFHSKKYLIQLAGIVVLTATLFSVTACAQNDQDARPDRRGRSHSREPRSVDARVALLTEKLQLTPEQAVVVKKIYETSQSEIQAMRDKMERGDRENMRVQFTKIRTDEDNSIQKLLTIEQMEAWKTYLKERQERQSGQPLMPSDDGPRRGGPPGGMNPGGRY
;
A
#
# COMPACT_ATOMS: atom_id res chain seq x y z
N MET A 1 44.44 5.33 -44.59
CA MET A 1 44.22 4.06 -43.84
C MET A 1 43.19 4.34 -42.75
N MET A 2 41.89 4.02 -42.89
CA MET A 2 41.25 2.70 -42.67
C MET A 2 41.83 1.99 -41.44
N ARG A 3 41.13 1.53 -40.40
CA ARG A 3 39.80 0.90 -40.25
C ARG A 3 39.73 0.57 -38.72
N ASN A 4 38.67 0.72 -37.93
CA ASN A 4 37.48 -0.14 -37.86
C ASN A 4 36.53 0.33 -36.75
N PHE A 5 35.23 0.25 -37.03
CA PHE A 5 34.14 0.22 -36.06
C PHE A 5 33.95 -1.20 -35.47
N HIS A 6 33.22 -1.26 -34.35
CA HIS A 6 32.45 -2.39 -33.79
C HIS A 6 33.07 -3.20 -32.64
N SER A 7 32.20 -3.45 -31.65
CA SER A 7 32.21 -4.51 -30.61
C SER A 7 32.67 -4.17 -29.18
N LYS A 8 31.78 -3.50 -28.42
CA LYS A 8 31.63 -3.73 -26.97
C LYS A 8 30.19 -4.08 -26.59
N LYS A 9 29.51 -4.81 -27.49
CA LYS A 9 28.43 -5.73 -27.12
C LYS A 9 29.14 -7.08 -26.91
N TYR A 10 28.72 -7.90 -25.94
CA TYR A 10 29.37 -9.17 -25.51
C TYR A 10 30.43 -9.08 -24.40
N LEU A 11 30.09 -8.49 -23.25
CA LEU A 11 30.95 -8.59 -22.05
C LEU A 11 30.24 -9.08 -20.78
N ILE A 12 29.06 -9.70 -20.87
CA ILE A 12 28.50 -10.50 -19.78
C ILE A 12 27.69 -11.67 -20.40
N GLN A 13 28.39 -12.76 -20.70
CA GLN A 13 27.80 -14.07 -20.90
C GLN A 13 28.21 -14.98 -19.72
N LEU A 14 27.28 -15.85 -19.32
CA LEU A 14 27.46 -17.10 -18.54
C LEU A 14 27.52 -17.03 -17.00
N ALA A 15 26.33 -17.07 -16.38
CA ALA A 15 26.00 -17.94 -15.24
C ALA A 15 24.46 -18.06 -15.24
N GLY A 16 23.83 -19.15 -15.67
CA GLY A 16 24.03 -20.50 -15.17
C GLY A 16 22.77 -20.86 -14.38
N ILE A 17 21.73 -21.30 -15.09
CA ILE A 17 20.51 -21.90 -14.53
C ILE A 17 20.92 -23.15 -13.74
N VAL A 18 20.68 -23.16 -12.43
CA VAL A 18 20.67 -24.36 -11.56
C VAL A 18 19.50 -24.14 -10.58
N VAL A 19 18.30 -24.68 -10.86
CA VAL A 19 17.87 -26.05 -10.53
C VAL A 19 17.61 -26.20 -9.03
N LEU A 20 16.34 -26.36 -8.65
CA LEU A 20 15.77 -27.60 -8.08
C LEU A 20 14.61 -27.27 -7.15
N THR A 21 13.39 -27.46 -7.65
CA THR A 21 12.22 -27.71 -6.83
C THR A 21 12.35 -29.09 -6.18
N ALA A 22 12.40 -29.16 -4.85
CA ALA A 22 12.05 -30.36 -4.10
C ALA A 22 11.52 -29.96 -2.72
N THR A 23 10.21 -30.14 -2.55
CA THR A 23 9.45 -30.08 -1.30
C THR A 23 9.89 -31.16 -0.31
N LEU A 24 10.03 -30.81 0.97
CA LEU A 24 9.79 -31.74 2.08
C LEU A 24 8.86 -31.08 3.10
N PHE A 25 7.64 -31.62 3.14
CA PHE A 25 6.69 -31.45 4.23
C PHE A 25 7.28 -32.09 5.50
N SER A 26 7.25 -31.37 6.62
CA SER A 26 7.32 -31.97 7.95
C SER A 26 6.07 -31.56 8.71
N VAL A 27 5.13 -32.52 8.81
CA VAL A 27 3.94 -32.42 9.67
C VAL A 27 4.43 -32.64 11.09
N THR A 28 4.60 -31.56 11.85
CA THR A 28 4.70 -31.66 13.32
C THR A 28 3.30 -31.49 13.88
N ALA A 29 2.69 -32.62 14.21
CA ALA A 29 1.46 -32.66 14.99
C ALA A 29 1.78 -32.30 16.44
N CYS A 30 1.39 -31.11 16.88
CA CYS A 30 1.12 -30.82 18.28
C CYS A 30 -0.39 -30.65 18.42
N ALA A 31 -1.06 -31.75 18.77
CA ALA A 31 -2.41 -31.72 19.29
C ALA A 31 -2.37 -31.39 20.80
N GLN A 32 -3.43 -30.73 21.28
CA GLN A 32 -3.84 -30.51 22.67
C GLN A 32 -3.16 -29.37 23.44
N ASN A 33 -3.84 -28.22 23.46
CA ASN A 33 -4.54 -27.81 24.69
C ASN A 33 -5.57 -26.73 24.36
N ASP A 34 -6.84 -27.14 24.25
CA ASP A 34 -7.98 -26.26 24.47
C ASP A 34 -8.00 -25.92 25.97
N GLN A 35 -7.51 -24.74 26.31
CA GLN A 35 -7.91 -24.06 27.54
C GLN A 35 -8.52 -22.72 27.17
N ASP A 36 -9.77 -22.60 27.56
CA ASP A 36 -10.66 -21.45 27.41
C ASP A 36 -9.99 -20.11 27.77
N ALA A 37 -9.35 -19.50 26.79
CA ALA A 37 -9.13 -18.06 26.76
C ALA A 37 -9.93 -17.53 25.59
N ARG A 38 -11.18 -17.14 25.86
CA ARG A 38 -12.00 -16.36 24.92
C ARG A 38 -11.11 -15.23 24.39
N PRO A 39 -10.74 -15.18 23.10
CA PRO A 39 -10.00 -14.05 22.60
C PRO A 39 -10.94 -12.86 22.72
N ASP A 40 -10.58 -11.97 23.63
CA ASP A 40 -11.15 -10.63 23.75
C ASP A 40 -11.17 -10.02 22.34
N ARG A 41 -12.36 -10.01 21.73
CA ARG A 41 -12.63 -9.38 20.43
C ARG A 41 -12.68 -7.86 20.60
N ARG A 42 -11.69 -7.28 21.29
CA ARG A 42 -11.32 -5.90 21.07
C ARG A 42 -10.77 -5.83 19.66
N GLY A 43 -11.64 -5.44 18.73
CA GLY A 43 -11.33 -5.18 17.34
C GLY A 43 -10.10 -4.29 17.27
N ARG A 44 -8.93 -4.93 17.13
CA ARG A 44 -7.74 -4.30 16.64
C ARG A 44 -8.11 -3.93 15.23
N SER A 45 -8.59 -2.70 15.06
CA SER A 45 -8.47 -2.00 13.80
C SER A 45 -7.00 -2.18 13.44
N HIS A 46 -6.72 -3.12 12.54
CA HIS A 46 -5.45 -3.17 11.86
C HIS A 46 -5.46 -1.91 11.02
N SER A 47 -5.16 -0.77 11.66
CA SER A 47 -4.68 0.42 10.98
C SER A 47 -3.46 -0.08 10.25
N ARG A 48 -3.69 -0.53 9.01
CA ARG A 48 -2.66 -1.00 8.11
C ARG A 48 -1.75 0.19 7.97
N GLU A 49 -0.62 0.14 8.65
CA GLU A 49 0.35 1.22 8.57
C GLU A 49 0.59 1.54 7.10
N PRO A 50 0.71 2.82 6.74
CA PRO A 50 1.09 3.19 5.39
C PRO A 50 2.32 2.36 5.01
N ARG A 51 2.29 1.69 3.86
CA ARG A 51 3.47 0.96 3.37
C ARG A 51 4.65 1.93 3.33
N SER A 52 5.82 1.48 3.77
CA SER A 52 7.07 2.24 3.64
C SER A 52 7.35 2.55 2.16
N VAL A 53 8.12 3.61 1.90
CA VAL A 53 8.56 3.97 0.54
C VAL A 53 9.23 2.78 -0.14
N ASP A 54 10.15 2.10 0.54
CA ASP A 54 10.86 0.96 -0.03
C ASP A 54 9.91 -0.19 -0.42
N ALA A 55 8.88 -0.48 0.40
CA ALA A 55 7.88 -1.49 0.07
C ALA A 55 7.02 -1.10 -1.14
N ARG A 56 6.75 0.20 -1.33
CA ARG A 56 6.04 0.71 -2.51
C ARG A 56 6.91 0.58 -3.76
N VAL A 57 8.20 0.93 -3.67
CA VAL A 57 9.15 0.79 -4.78
C VAL A 57 9.29 -0.68 -5.16
N ALA A 58 9.51 -1.58 -4.19
CA ALA A 58 9.63 -3.01 -4.45
C ALA A 58 8.41 -3.58 -5.19
N LEU A 59 7.20 -3.19 -4.76
CA LEU A 59 5.95 -3.59 -5.42
C LEU A 59 5.88 -3.08 -6.86
N LEU A 60 6.23 -1.82 -7.12
CA LEU A 60 6.24 -1.30 -8.49
C LEU A 60 7.32 -1.97 -9.34
N THR A 61 8.50 -2.21 -8.78
CA THR A 61 9.58 -2.91 -9.46
C THR A 61 9.13 -4.31 -9.87
N GLU A 62 8.44 -5.04 -9.02
CA GLU A 62 7.88 -6.36 -9.36
C GLU A 62 6.81 -6.26 -10.45
N LYS A 63 5.86 -5.32 -10.31
CA LYS A 63 4.70 -5.19 -11.20
C LYS A 63 5.04 -4.64 -12.59
N LEU A 64 5.99 -3.72 -12.68
CA LEU A 64 6.36 -3.02 -13.91
C LEU A 64 7.73 -3.46 -14.44
N GLN A 65 8.43 -4.37 -13.73
CA GLN A 65 9.81 -4.76 -14.04
C GLN A 65 10.72 -3.53 -14.22
N LEU A 66 10.68 -2.63 -13.23
CA LEU A 66 11.49 -1.41 -13.27
C LEU A 66 12.98 -1.73 -13.28
N THR A 67 13.75 -0.98 -14.06
CA THR A 67 15.22 -1.05 -14.00
C THR A 67 15.72 -0.48 -12.67
N PRO A 68 16.95 -0.82 -12.23
CA PRO A 68 17.52 -0.25 -11.01
C PRO A 68 17.55 1.28 -11.03
N GLU A 69 17.84 1.88 -12.18
CA GLU A 69 17.84 3.33 -12.37
C GLU A 69 16.43 3.93 -12.23
N GLN A 70 15.42 3.32 -12.87
CA GLN A 70 14.03 3.74 -12.73
C GLN A 70 13.56 3.64 -11.27
N ALA A 71 13.91 2.56 -10.56
CA ALA A 71 13.53 2.34 -9.17
C ALA A 71 14.09 3.43 -8.23
N VAL A 72 15.32 3.89 -8.46
CA VAL A 72 15.92 5.01 -7.70
C VAL A 72 15.14 6.32 -7.92
N VAL A 73 14.71 6.60 -9.15
CA VAL A 73 13.92 7.81 -9.43
C VAL A 73 12.52 7.70 -8.84
N VAL A 74 11.88 6.53 -8.95
CA VAL A 74 10.57 6.27 -8.33
C VAL A 74 10.62 6.41 -6.80
N LYS A 75 11.70 5.95 -6.16
CA LYS A 75 11.92 6.16 -4.72
C LYS A 75 11.88 7.64 -4.36
N LYS A 76 12.63 8.48 -5.09
CA LYS A 76 12.66 9.94 -4.86
C LYS A 76 11.29 10.59 -5.06
N ILE A 77 10.51 10.13 -6.05
CA ILE A 77 9.14 10.59 -6.27
C ILE A 77 8.30 10.31 -5.02
N TYR A 78 8.35 9.09 -4.49
CA TYR A 78 7.60 8.71 -3.29
C TYR A 78 8.04 9.45 -2.02
N GLU A 79 9.34 9.66 -1.83
CA GLU A 79 9.85 10.47 -0.71
C GLU A 79 9.34 11.92 -0.79
N THR A 80 9.35 12.50 -1.99
CA THR A 80 8.83 13.86 -2.24
C THR A 80 7.34 13.94 -1.92
N SER A 81 6.53 13.04 -2.49
CA SER A 81 5.09 13.01 -2.24
C SER A 81 4.76 12.76 -0.76
N GLN A 82 5.55 11.94 -0.06
CA GLN A 82 5.38 11.72 1.38
C GLN A 82 5.66 13.01 2.18
N SER A 83 6.72 13.75 1.83
CA SER A 83 7.03 15.03 2.45
C SER A 83 5.94 16.07 2.19
N GLU A 84 5.40 16.13 0.97
CA GLU A 84 4.30 17.03 0.63
C GLU A 84 3.03 16.72 1.42
N ILE A 85 2.72 15.44 1.58
CA ILE A 85 1.60 14.98 2.41
C ILE A 85 1.79 15.38 3.86
N GLN A 86 3.00 15.22 4.41
CA GLN A 86 3.29 15.61 5.79
C GLN A 86 3.16 17.11 5.97
N ALA A 87 3.78 17.90 5.09
CA ALA A 87 3.70 19.36 5.15
C ALA A 87 2.26 19.88 4.98
N MET A 88 1.45 19.22 4.14
CA MET A 88 0.03 19.55 3.99
C MET A 88 -0.75 19.22 5.28
N ARG A 89 -0.50 18.06 5.90
CA ARG A 89 -1.14 17.69 7.18
C ARG A 89 -0.78 18.66 8.31
N ASP A 90 0.47 19.09 8.37
CA ASP A 90 0.96 20.00 9.42
C ASP A 90 0.34 21.41 9.29
N LYS A 91 -0.03 21.81 8.07
CA LYS A 91 -0.61 23.13 7.77
C LYS A 91 -2.15 23.16 7.84
N MET A 92 -2.80 22.01 7.89
CA MET A 92 -4.26 21.92 7.80
C MET A 92 -4.94 22.01 9.16
N GLU A 93 -5.98 22.82 9.24
CA GLU A 93 -6.82 22.95 10.43
C GLU A 93 -7.79 21.76 10.58
N ARG A 94 -8.17 21.46 11.81
CA ARG A 94 -9.16 20.41 12.10
C ARG A 94 -10.52 20.82 11.53
N GLY A 95 -10.96 20.15 10.48
CA GLY A 95 -12.30 20.32 9.91
C GLY A 95 -12.32 20.47 8.39
N ASP A 96 -11.18 20.81 7.77
CA ASP A 96 -11.10 21.08 6.33
C ASP A 96 -10.93 19.81 5.48
N ARG A 97 -11.87 18.87 5.63
CA ARG A 97 -11.79 17.55 5.00
C ARG A 97 -11.83 17.61 3.47
N GLU A 98 -12.54 18.58 2.90
CA GLU A 98 -12.68 18.69 1.45
C GLU A 98 -11.39 19.20 0.82
N ASN A 99 -10.78 20.25 1.36
CA ASN A 99 -9.47 20.73 0.90
C ASN A 99 -8.40 19.65 1.08
N MET A 100 -8.41 18.93 2.22
CA MET A 100 -7.55 17.76 2.43
C MET A 100 -7.69 16.76 1.29
N ARG A 101 -8.93 16.42 0.89
CA ARG A 101 -9.20 15.48 -0.20
C ARG A 101 -8.69 15.98 -1.54
N VAL A 102 -8.92 17.25 -1.86
CA VAL A 102 -8.46 17.88 -3.11
C VAL A 102 -6.93 17.85 -3.19
N GLN A 103 -6.24 18.29 -2.13
CA GLN A 103 -4.77 18.30 -2.11
C GLN A 103 -4.18 16.90 -2.14
N PHE A 104 -4.75 15.95 -1.39
CA PHE A 104 -4.32 14.55 -1.48
C PHE A 104 -4.50 13.96 -2.87
N THR A 105 -5.58 14.29 -3.55
CA THR A 105 -5.84 13.83 -4.92
C THR A 105 -4.82 14.43 -5.87
N LYS A 106 -4.54 15.72 -5.74
CA LYS A 106 -3.51 16.41 -6.53
C LYS A 106 -2.13 15.77 -6.36
N ILE A 107 -1.66 15.59 -5.13
CA ILE A 107 -0.34 14.97 -4.86
C ILE A 107 -0.27 13.57 -5.47
N ARG A 108 -1.34 12.76 -5.37
CA ARG A 108 -1.39 11.43 -5.99
C ARG A 108 -1.35 11.49 -7.52
N THR A 109 -2.07 12.42 -8.14
CA THR A 109 -2.05 12.61 -9.59
C THR A 109 -0.67 13.06 -10.07
N ASP A 110 -0.02 13.97 -9.35
CA ASP A 110 1.32 14.45 -9.68
C ASP A 110 2.38 13.34 -9.51
N GLU A 111 2.25 12.51 -8.48
CA GLU A 111 3.03 11.28 -8.27
C GLU A 111 2.87 10.33 -9.47
N ASP A 112 1.62 10.00 -9.84
CA ASP A 112 1.31 9.09 -10.94
C ASP A 112 1.81 9.61 -12.30
N ASN A 113 1.70 10.92 -12.55
CA ASN A 113 2.18 11.56 -13.77
C ASN A 113 3.72 11.55 -13.85
N SER A 114 4.39 11.74 -12.72
CA SER A 114 5.85 11.71 -12.66
C SER A 114 6.38 10.31 -12.91
N ILE A 115 5.72 9.28 -12.38
CA ILE A 115 6.07 7.88 -12.66
C ILE A 115 5.88 7.55 -14.14
N GLN A 116 4.75 7.93 -14.74
CA GLN A 116 4.45 7.65 -16.15
C GLN A 116 5.52 8.16 -17.12
N LYS A 117 6.11 9.33 -16.85
CA LYS A 117 7.18 9.91 -17.69
C LYS A 117 8.45 9.07 -17.73
N LEU A 118 8.63 8.15 -16.77
CA LEU A 118 9.80 7.28 -16.67
C LEU A 118 9.59 5.91 -17.34
N LEU A 119 8.34 5.56 -17.64
CA LEU A 119 7.98 4.23 -18.12
C LEU A 119 8.16 4.12 -19.64
N THR A 120 8.53 2.92 -20.09
CA THR A 120 8.48 2.58 -21.52
C THR A 120 7.04 2.30 -21.95
N ILE A 121 6.81 2.24 -23.26
CA ILE A 121 5.49 1.90 -23.83
C ILE A 121 4.98 0.56 -23.30
N GLU A 122 5.86 -0.45 -23.20
CA GLU A 122 5.52 -1.78 -22.67
C GLU A 122 5.14 -1.73 -21.18
N GLN A 123 5.86 -0.94 -20.38
CA GLN A 123 5.58 -0.76 -18.95
C GLN A 123 4.29 0.03 -18.68
N MET A 124 3.84 0.86 -19.63
CA MET A 124 2.61 1.64 -19.48
C MET A 124 1.34 0.78 -19.41
N GLU A 125 1.31 -0.39 -20.06
CA GLU A 125 0.16 -1.30 -19.97
C GLU A 125 0.05 -1.94 -18.60
N ALA A 126 1.18 -2.40 -18.05
CA ALA A 126 1.27 -2.90 -16.67
C ALA A 126 0.89 -1.80 -15.66
N TRP A 127 1.32 -0.56 -15.91
CA TRP A 127 0.94 0.60 -15.10
C TRP A 127 -0.57 0.83 -15.09
N LYS A 128 -1.23 0.88 -16.25
CA LYS A 128 -2.70 1.05 -16.33
C LYS A 128 -3.45 -0.04 -15.56
N THR A 129 -2.98 -1.28 -15.67
CA THR A 129 -3.54 -2.42 -14.92
C THR A 129 -3.38 -2.22 -13.42
N TYR A 130 -2.20 -1.83 -12.97
CA TYR A 130 -1.92 -1.51 -11.58
C TYR A 130 -2.82 -0.36 -11.05
N LEU A 131 -3.03 0.70 -11.83
CA LEU A 131 -3.92 1.80 -11.44
C LEU A 131 -5.36 1.33 -11.28
N LYS A 132 -5.83 0.47 -12.18
CA LYS A 132 -7.17 -0.12 -12.11
C LYS A 132 -7.34 -1.00 -10.87
N GLU A 133 -6.40 -1.90 -10.60
CA GLU A 133 -6.40 -2.72 -9.37
C GLU A 133 -6.45 -1.85 -8.10
N ARG A 134 -5.68 -0.76 -8.09
CA ARG A 134 -5.65 0.18 -6.97
C ARG A 134 -6.99 0.89 -6.81
N GLN A 135 -7.62 1.33 -7.90
CA GLN A 135 -8.93 1.97 -7.90
C GLN A 135 -10.01 1.00 -7.41
N GLU A 136 -10.01 -0.24 -7.88
CA GLU A 136 -10.95 -1.29 -7.45
C GLU A 136 -10.82 -1.61 -5.96
N ARG A 137 -9.60 -1.62 -5.42
CA ARG A 137 -9.39 -1.76 -3.96
C ARG A 137 -9.91 -0.57 -3.16
N GLN A 138 -9.96 0.61 -3.79
CA GLN A 138 -10.43 1.82 -3.15
C GLN A 138 -11.96 1.96 -3.24
N SER A 139 -12.57 1.51 -4.34
CA SER A 139 -14.03 1.48 -4.52
C SER A 139 -14.69 0.22 -3.92
N GLY A 140 -13.93 -0.87 -3.78
CA GLY A 140 -14.39 -2.15 -3.26
C GLY A 140 -14.37 -2.26 -1.74
N GLN A 141 -14.13 -1.18 -1.00
CA GLN A 141 -14.61 -1.12 0.39
C GLN A 141 -16.13 -1.05 0.31
N PRO A 142 -16.86 -2.06 0.82
CA PRO A 142 -18.28 -1.85 1.07
C PRO A 142 -18.34 -0.59 1.92
N LEU A 143 -19.14 0.39 1.49
CA LEU A 143 -19.82 1.25 2.46
C LEU A 143 -20.33 0.25 3.49
N MET A 144 -19.71 0.19 4.68
CA MET A 144 -20.34 -0.52 5.78
C MET A 144 -21.77 -0.02 5.74
N PRO A 145 -22.79 -0.90 5.61
CA PRO A 145 -24.14 -0.47 5.86
C PRO A 145 -24.03 0.31 7.16
N SER A 146 -24.32 1.61 7.13
CA SER A 146 -24.65 2.32 8.35
C SER A 146 -25.69 1.41 8.97
N ASP A 147 -25.32 0.70 10.03
CA ASP A 147 -26.25 -0.12 10.77
C ASP A 147 -27.11 0.89 11.53
N ASP A 148 -27.96 1.60 10.78
CA ASP A 148 -29.21 2.19 11.22
C ASP A 148 -30.20 1.02 11.50
N GLY A 149 -29.71 0.00 12.20
CA GLY A 149 -30.56 -0.87 12.98
C GLY A 149 -31.24 -0.02 14.05
N PRO A 150 -32.51 -0.29 14.38
CA PRO A 150 -33.18 0.46 15.44
C PRO A 150 -32.33 0.38 16.70
N ARG A 151 -32.09 1.54 17.34
CA ARG A 151 -31.42 1.64 18.65
C ARG A 151 -32.09 0.68 19.64
N ARG A 152 -31.60 -0.56 19.69
CA ARG A 152 -32.07 -1.59 20.62
C ARG A 152 -31.38 -1.33 21.94
N GLY A 153 -32.04 -0.49 22.74
CA GLY A 153 -31.91 -0.37 24.20
C GLY A 153 -30.52 -0.62 24.78
N GLY A 154 -29.76 0.45 24.97
CA GLY A 154 -28.85 0.47 26.11
C GLY A 154 -29.67 0.23 27.39
N PRO A 155 -29.12 -0.46 28.41
CA PRO A 155 -29.81 -0.62 29.69
C PRO A 155 -30.19 0.76 30.23
N PRO A 156 -31.40 0.95 30.79
CA PRO A 156 -31.79 2.21 31.40
C PRO A 156 -30.90 2.44 32.61
N GLY A 157 -29.82 3.21 32.40
CA GLY A 157 -28.93 3.68 33.44
C GLY A 157 -29.70 4.64 34.34
N GLY A 158 -30.16 4.09 35.47
CA GLY A 158 -30.54 4.72 36.72
C GLY A 158 -30.91 6.20 36.71
N MET A 159 -32.19 6.46 37.00
CA MET A 159 -32.61 7.59 37.82
C MET A 159 -31.53 7.89 38.87
N ASN A 160 -31.03 9.13 38.90
CA ASN A 160 -30.36 9.69 40.06
C ASN A 160 -31.39 10.54 40.83
N PRO A 161 -32.02 10.03 41.91
CA PRO A 161 -32.77 10.85 42.84
C PRO A 161 -31.83 11.23 43.99
N GLY A 162 -31.16 12.37 43.85
CA GLY A 162 -30.13 12.78 44.81
C GLY A 162 -30.03 14.28 45.01
N GLY A 163 -31.16 14.98 44.97
CA GLY A 163 -31.26 16.36 45.45
C GLY A 163 -31.82 16.40 46.87
N ARG A 164 -31.03 16.91 47.82
CA ARG A 164 -31.34 17.65 49.07
C ARG A 164 -30.29 17.32 50.15
N TYR A 165 -29.46 18.30 50.50
CA TYR A 165 -29.61 19.13 51.71
C TYR A 165 -29.04 20.51 51.41
#